data_AF-A0A2V7CRG2-F1
#
_entry.id   AF-A0A2V7CRG2-F1
#
_cell.length_a   1.000
_cell.length_b   1.000
_cell.length_c   1.000
_cell.angle_alpha   90.00
_cell.angle_beta   90.00
_cell.angle_gamma   90.00
#
_symmetry.space_group_name_H-M   'P 1'
#
loop_
_entity.id
_entity.type
_entity.pdbx_description
1 polymer ?
#
loop_
_entity_poly.entity_id
_entity_poly.type
_entity_poly.pdbx_seq_one_letter_code
_entity_poly.pdbx_strand_id
1 'polypeptide(L)'
;ATTTTVSLSLTSISPATEGITLNLADGSVDVARGTPAGTYVLAYGICEIANPANCDQATATVTVKENAVAAVNDSVRASSKTGGKVIASVLANDSLAGARATTSNVTLALVSLTPATTGIKLDVTNGSVNVAPKTNSGLYSLVYQICEIASPTNCAQATVTIDLSGGGKGN
;
A
#
# COMPACT_ATOMS: atom_id res chain seq x y z
N ALA A 1 23.94 33.41 -0.13
CA ALA A 1 23.41 33.59 1.23
C ALA A 1 23.77 32.37 2.05
N THR A 2 24.23 32.55 3.28
CA THR A 2 24.40 31.46 4.24
C THR A 2 23.28 31.55 5.28
N THR A 3 22.95 30.43 5.93
CA THR A 3 21.92 30.36 6.98
C THR A 3 22.23 31.24 8.21
N THR A 4 23.43 31.82 8.28
CA THR A 4 23.84 32.82 9.28
C THR A 4 23.47 34.26 8.92
N THR A 5 23.10 34.53 7.66
CA THR A 5 22.78 35.89 7.15
C THR A 5 21.31 36.08 6.81
N VAL A 6 20.58 34.99 6.63
CA VAL A 6 19.16 34.99 6.26
C VAL A 6 18.36 34.06 7.14
N SER A 7 17.08 34.38 7.35
CA SER A 7 16.11 33.51 7.99
C SER A 7 15.11 32.96 6.97
N LEU A 8 14.59 31.77 7.24
CA LEU A 8 13.56 31.13 6.44
C LEU A 8 12.22 31.18 7.18
N SER A 9 11.14 31.26 6.40
CA SER A 9 9.78 31.09 6.90
C SER A 9 8.94 30.30 5.91
N LEU A 10 8.18 29.33 6.38
CA LEU A 10 7.21 28.63 5.54
C LEU A 10 5.94 29.47 5.44
N THR A 11 5.52 29.80 4.22
CA THR A 11 4.30 30.60 3.98
C THR A 11 3.10 29.71 3.69
N SER A 12 3.27 28.69 2.83
CA SER A 12 2.20 27.74 2.51
C SER A 12 2.71 26.44 1.90
N ILE A 13 1.89 25.39 1.98
CA ILE A 13 2.05 24.14 1.25
C ILE A 13 0.73 23.84 0.54
N SER A 14 0.80 23.53 -0.76
CA SER A 14 -0.37 23.20 -1.58
C SER A 14 -0.14 21.88 -2.34
N PRO A 15 -1.03 20.87 -2.21
CA PRO A 15 -2.15 20.82 -1.26
C PRO A 15 -1.64 20.78 0.19
N ALA A 16 -2.46 21.25 1.13
CA ALA A 16 -2.11 21.19 2.55
C ALA A 16 -1.90 19.73 2.97
N THR A 17 -0.73 19.44 3.57
CA THR A 17 -0.35 18.10 4.02
C THR A 17 0.52 18.18 5.27
N GLU A 18 0.42 17.17 6.14
CA GLU A 18 1.29 17.01 7.29
C GLU A 18 2.61 16.30 6.94
N GLY A 19 2.72 15.76 5.73
CA GLY A 19 3.85 14.92 5.33
C GLY A 19 5.06 15.66 4.79
N ILE A 20 4.99 16.99 4.59
CA ILE A 20 6.08 17.77 4.00
C ILE A 20 6.43 18.92 4.93
N THR A 21 7.71 19.05 5.26
CA THR A 21 8.21 20.08 6.16
C THR A 21 9.43 20.79 5.59
N LEU A 22 9.52 22.10 5.80
CA LEU A 22 10.73 22.90 5.53
C LEU A 22 11.49 23.10 6.85
N ASN A 23 12.73 22.64 6.91
CA ASN A 23 13.63 22.93 8.01
C ASN A 23 14.12 24.38 7.88
N LEU A 24 13.70 25.24 8.81
CA LEU A 24 14.03 26.67 8.76
C LEU A 24 15.48 26.99 9.12
N ALA A 25 16.23 26.03 9.68
CA ALA A 25 17.62 26.23 10.09
C ALA A 25 18.61 26.02 8.93
N ASP A 26 18.32 25.10 8.02
CA ASP A 26 19.22 24.73 6.92
C ASP A 26 18.57 24.76 5.52
N GLY A 27 17.25 24.93 5.45
CA GLY A 27 16.48 24.96 4.21
C GLY A 27 16.21 23.59 3.60
N SER A 28 16.48 22.48 4.30
CA SER A 28 16.12 21.16 3.81
C SER A 28 14.60 20.97 3.77
N VAL A 29 14.13 20.17 2.81
CA VAL A 29 12.72 19.75 2.74
C VAL A 29 12.65 18.26 3.03
N ASP A 30 11.90 17.90 4.06
CA ASP A 30 11.68 16.52 4.46
C ASP A 30 10.30 16.04 4.01
N VAL A 31 10.23 14.78 3.59
CA VAL A 31 8.99 14.09 3.21
C VAL A 31 8.81 12.90 4.14
N ALA A 32 7.80 12.96 5.00
CA ALA A 32 7.45 11.90 5.94
C ALA A 32 6.98 10.65 5.19
N ARG A 33 7.26 9.48 5.79
CA ARG A 33 6.77 8.20 5.28
C ARG A 33 5.23 8.21 5.26
N GLY A 34 4.66 7.80 4.13
CA GLY A 34 3.21 7.78 3.93
C GLY A 34 2.61 9.12 3.51
N THR A 35 3.44 10.09 3.14
CA THR A 35 2.96 11.23 2.34
C THR A 35 2.30 10.69 1.08
N PRO A 36 1.03 11.05 0.80
CA PRO A 36 0.36 10.61 -0.42
C PRO A 36 1.13 11.01 -1.67
N ALA A 37 0.96 10.24 -2.75
CA ALA A 37 1.53 10.66 -4.01
C ALA A 37 0.84 11.91 -4.54
N GLY A 38 1.63 12.76 -5.17
CA GLY A 38 1.17 14.04 -5.62
C GLY A 38 2.32 15.00 -5.88
N THR A 39 1.98 16.16 -6.43
CA THR A 39 2.89 17.29 -6.54
C THR A 39 2.51 18.32 -5.51
N TYR A 40 3.48 18.70 -4.69
CA TYR A 40 3.35 19.65 -3.61
C TYR A 40 4.20 20.87 -3.92
N VAL A 41 3.61 22.05 -3.73
CA VAL A 41 4.31 23.33 -3.89
C VAL A 41 4.42 23.97 -2.52
N LEU A 42 5.65 24.21 -2.09
CA LEU A 42 5.96 24.95 -0.87
C LEU A 42 6.30 26.38 -1.27
N ALA A 43 5.60 27.36 -0.72
CA ALA A 43 6.01 28.75 -0.80
C ALA A 43 6.69 29.14 0.52
N TYR A 44 7.87 29.75 0.42
CA TYR A 44 8.66 30.15 1.59
C TYR A 44 9.30 31.53 1.38
N GLY A 45 9.45 32.25 2.49
CA GLY A 45 10.11 33.56 2.53
C GLY A 45 11.56 33.44 2.98
N ILE A 46 12.42 34.24 2.37
CA ILE A 46 13.82 34.41 2.75
C ILE A 46 14.01 35.88 3.12
N CYS A 47 14.43 36.16 4.36
CA CYS A 47 14.63 37.52 4.84
C CYS A 47 16.06 37.72 5.34
N GLU A 48 16.64 38.89 5.08
CA GLU A 48 17.92 39.27 5.67
C GLU A 48 17.77 39.47 7.19
N ILE A 49 18.63 38.82 7.99
CA ILE A 49 18.55 38.91 9.46
C ILE A 49 18.83 40.34 9.94
N ALA A 50 19.82 41.00 9.34
CA ALA A 50 20.21 42.36 9.70
C ALA A 50 19.21 43.43 9.23
N ASN A 51 18.37 43.12 8.23
CA ASN A 51 17.34 44.01 7.70
C ASN A 51 16.08 43.21 7.33
N PRO A 52 15.18 42.92 8.29
CA PRO A 52 14.00 42.08 8.06
C PRO A 52 12.96 42.65 7.07
N ALA A 53 13.13 43.87 6.58
CA ALA A 53 12.32 44.40 5.48
C ALA A 53 12.84 43.99 4.10
N ASN A 54 14.10 43.55 4.00
CA ASN A 54 14.71 42.99 2.80
C ASN A 54 14.39 41.50 2.73
N CYS A 55 13.27 41.17 2.09
CA CYS A 55 12.78 39.79 1.94
C CYS A 55 12.43 39.49 0.49
N ASP A 56 12.55 38.21 0.13
CA ASP A 56 12.06 37.66 -1.12
C ASP A 56 11.23 36.39 -0.86
N GLN A 57 10.41 35.98 -1.84
CA GLN A 57 9.63 34.75 -1.80
C GLN A 57 10.12 33.78 -2.87
N ALA A 58 10.17 32.50 -2.51
CA ALA A 58 10.54 31.43 -3.40
C ALA A 58 9.58 30.26 -3.29
N THR A 59 9.62 29.37 -4.29
CA THR A 59 8.85 28.12 -4.27
C THR A 59 9.76 26.91 -4.42
N ALA A 60 9.39 25.81 -3.78
CA ALA A 60 9.96 24.49 -3.99
C ALA A 60 8.86 23.53 -4.43
N THR A 61 9.15 22.69 -5.42
CA THR A 61 8.22 21.65 -5.90
C THR A 61 8.72 20.29 -5.45
N VAL A 62 7.87 19.54 -4.76
CA VAL A 62 8.14 18.17 -4.31
C VAL A 62 7.17 17.24 -5.01
N THR A 63 7.69 16.26 -5.74
CA THR A 63 6.85 15.21 -6.35
C THR A 63 7.03 13.92 -5.57
N VAL A 64 5.95 13.48 -4.91
CA VAL A 64 5.87 12.18 -4.24
C VAL A 64 5.22 11.20 -5.21
N LYS A 65 5.87 10.05 -5.41
CA LYS A 65 5.37 8.98 -6.30
C LYS A 65 4.82 7.83 -5.49
N GLU A 66 3.79 7.17 -6.00
CA GLU A 66 3.31 5.92 -5.40
C GLU A 66 4.33 4.81 -5.59
N ASN A 67 4.41 3.92 -4.62
CA ASN A 67 5.14 2.67 -4.78
C ASN A 67 4.37 1.76 -5.73
N ALA A 68 5.09 1.03 -6.59
CA ALA A 68 4.45 0.01 -7.41
C ALA A 68 3.90 -1.11 -6.50
N VAL A 69 2.60 -1.38 -6.59
CA VAL A 69 1.94 -2.53 -5.95
C VAL A 69 1.66 -3.57 -7.03
N ALA A 70 2.29 -4.73 -6.94
CA ALA A 70 2.05 -5.83 -7.86
C ALA A 70 1.41 -7.00 -7.11
N ALA A 71 0.11 -7.19 -7.35
CA ALA A 71 -0.63 -8.37 -6.92
C ALA A 71 -0.60 -9.41 -8.04
N VAL A 72 -0.26 -10.65 -7.73
CA VAL A 72 -0.07 -11.74 -8.70
C VAL A 72 -1.08 -12.85 -8.41
N ASN A 73 -1.75 -13.34 -9.46
CA ASN A 73 -2.75 -14.40 -9.30
C ASN A 73 -2.15 -15.67 -8.70
N ASP A 74 -2.96 -16.34 -7.88
CA ASP A 74 -2.65 -17.63 -7.27
C ASP A 74 -3.53 -18.74 -7.87
N SER A 75 -3.06 -19.98 -7.74
CA SER A 75 -3.89 -21.14 -8.01
C SER A 75 -3.60 -22.29 -7.07
N VAL A 76 -4.62 -23.04 -6.71
CA VAL A 76 -4.49 -24.24 -5.88
C VAL A 76 -5.55 -25.27 -6.25
N ARG A 77 -5.16 -26.54 -6.14
CA ARG A 77 -6.08 -27.67 -6.22
C ARG A 77 -6.12 -28.38 -4.86
N ALA A 78 -7.31 -28.58 -4.32
CA ALA A 78 -7.48 -29.14 -2.99
C ALA A 78 -8.67 -30.13 -2.93
N SER A 79 -8.69 -30.95 -1.88
CA SER A 79 -9.79 -31.86 -1.61
C SER A 79 -10.92 -31.13 -0.90
N SER A 80 -12.12 -31.16 -1.49
CA SER A 80 -13.35 -30.72 -0.82
C SER A 80 -13.66 -31.52 0.44
N LYS A 81 -13.24 -32.79 0.54
CA LYS A 81 -13.61 -33.68 1.65
C LYS A 81 -12.93 -33.30 2.97
N THR A 82 -11.62 -33.07 2.93
CA THR A 82 -10.81 -32.79 4.11
C THR A 82 -10.74 -31.30 4.43
N GLY A 83 -10.77 -30.43 3.41
CA GLY A 83 -10.48 -29.02 3.59
C GLY A 83 -9.06 -28.78 4.10
N GLY A 84 -8.87 -27.64 4.78
CA GLY A 84 -7.62 -27.21 5.40
C GLY A 84 -7.11 -25.86 4.88
N LYS A 85 -5.91 -25.48 5.33
CA LYS A 85 -5.17 -24.34 4.77
C LYS A 85 -4.60 -24.76 3.42
N VAL A 86 -5.14 -24.21 2.34
CA VAL A 86 -4.77 -24.58 0.96
C VAL A 86 -3.71 -23.65 0.39
N ILE A 87 -3.65 -22.40 0.86
CA ILE A 87 -2.57 -21.45 0.56
C ILE A 87 -2.06 -20.89 1.87
N ALA A 88 -0.73 -20.90 2.05
CA ALA A 88 -0.10 -20.38 3.25
C ALA A 88 -0.21 -18.86 3.37
N SER A 89 0.00 -18.14 2.27
CA SER A 89 -0.24 -16.70 2.14
C SER A 89 -0.35 -16.33 0.66
N VAL A 90 -1.37 -15.55 0.29
CA VAL A 90 -1.49 -14.94 -1.06
C VAL A 90 -0.39 -13.90 -1.31
N LEU A 91 0.24 -13.36 -0.26
CA LEU A 91 1.34 -12.40 -0.39
C LEU A 91 2.69 -13.05 -0.75
N ALA A 92 2.72 -14.34 -1.07
CA ALA A 92 3.99 -15.05 -1.29
C ALA A 92 4.71 -14.60 -2.57
N ASN A 93 3.94 -14.22 -3.59
CA ASN A 93 4.35 -13.77 -4.92
C ASN A 93 4.01 -12.29 -5.19
N ASP A 94 3.39 -11.60 -4.23
CA ASP A 94 3.06 -10.18 -4.31
C ASP A 94 4.24 -9.28 -3.92
N SER A 95 4.27 -8.06 -4.46
CA SER A 95 5.32 -7.08 -4.13
C SER A 95 4.80 -5.65 -3.94
N LEU A 96 5.51 -4.91 -3.09
CA LEU A 96 5.39 -3.47 -2.88
C LEU A 96 6.78 -2.84 -3.09
N ALA A 97 6.88 -1.86 -3.98
CA ALA A 97 8.13 -1.20 -4.35
C ALA A 97 9.24 -2.20 -4.80
N GLY A 98 8.84 -3.30 -5.45
CA GLY A 98 9.75 -4.36 -5.91
C GLY A 98 10.25 -5.31 -4.82
N ALA A 99 9.91 -5.09 -3.55
CA ALA A 99 10.17 -6.01 -2.44
C ALA A 99 8.90 -6.82 -2.12
N ARG A 100 9.06 -7.99 -1.49
CA ARG A 100 7.91 -8.85 -1.14
C ARG A 100 6.91 -8.10 -0.25
N ALA A 101 5.63 -8.19 -0.60
CA ALA A 101 4.55 -7.65 0.23
C ALA A 101 4.38 -8.49 1.51
N THR A 102 4.09 -7.82 2.62
CA THR A 102 3.86 -8.47 3.93
C THR A 102 2.77 -7.73 4.68
N THR A 103 2.19 -8.36 5.69
CA THR A 103 1.13 -7.72 6.50
C THR A 103 1.62 -6.55 7.36
N SER A 104 2.93 -6.26 7.37
CA SER A 104 3.50 -5.06 8.00
C SER A 104 3.55 -3.84 7.07
N ASN A 105 3.42 -4.03 5.75
CA ASN A 105 3.49 -2.95 4.76
C ASN A 105 2.26 -2.85 3.85
N VAL A 106 1.45 -3.90 3.75
CA VAL A 106 0.16 -3.88 3.05
C VAL A 106 -0.99 -4.38 3.93
N THR A 107 -2.19 -3.88 3.65
CA THR A 107 -3.44 -4.47 4.15
C THR A 107 -4.02 -5.45 3.12
N LEU A 108 -4.79 -6.43 3.58
CA LEU A 108 -5.51 -7.38 2.74
C LEU A 108 -7.01 -7.21 2.92
N ALA A 109 -7.76 -7.30 1.83
CA ALA A 109 -9.21 -7.36 1.84
C ALA A 109 -9.75 -8.41 0.86
N LEU A 110 -10.82 -9.10 1.26
CA LEU A 110 -11.60 -9.91 0.33
C LEU A 110 -12.51 -8.99 -0.49
N VAL A 111 -12.39 -9.03 -1.81
CA VAL A 111 -13.23 -8.25 -2.73
C VAL A 111 -14.44 -9.05 -3.15
N SER A 112 -14.24 -10.30 -3.60
CA SER A 112 -15.34 -11.18 -4.00
C SER A 112 -14.94 -12.65 -3.94
N LEU A 113 -15.95 -13.52 -3.88
CA LEU A 113 -15.80 -14.97 -3.96
C LEU A 113 -16.92 -15.55 -4.82
N THR A 114 -16.55 -16.23 -5.90
CA THR A 114 -17.50 -16.77 -6.88
C THR A 114 -17.20 -18.25 -7.19
N PRO A 115 -18.17 -19.16 -7.08
CA PRO A 115 -19.49 -18.97 -6.46
C PRO A 115 -19.39 -18.59 -4.98
N ALA A 116 -20.38 -17.84 -4.48
CA ALA A 116 -20.42 -17.47 -3.08
C ALA A 116 -20.57 -18.72 -2.19
N THR A 117 -19.77 -18.79 -1.13
CA THR A 117 -19.80 -19.87 -0.14
C THR A 117 -19.20 -19.40 1.18
N THR A 118 -19.60 -20.01 2.29
CA THR A 118 -18.98 -19.80 3.61
C THR A 118 -17.80 -20.74 3.86
N GLY A 119 -17.61 -21.73 2.97
CA GLY A 119 -16.58 -22.76 3.09
C GLY A 119 -15.18 -22.32 2.65
N ILE A 120 -15.02 -21.17 2.00
CA ILE A 120 -13.72 -20.64 1.61
C ILE A 120 -13.52 -19.29 2.30
N LYS A 121 -12.37 -19.13 2.96
CA LYS A 121 -12.04 -17.91 3.70
C LYS A 121 -10.61 -17.46 3.42
N LEU A 122 -10.46 -16.18 3.06
CA LEU A 122 -9.21 -15.46 3.16
C LEU A 122 -9.05 -14.97 4.61
N ASP A 123 -7.95 -15.36 5.25
CA ASP A 123 -7.53 -14.78 6.53
C ASP A 123 -6.69 -13.53 6.25
N VAL A 124 -7.30 -12.36 6.39
CA VAL A 124 -6.65 -11.08 6.09
C VAL A 124 -5.50 -10.72 7.04
N THR A 125 -5.34 -11.45 8.16
CA THR A 125 -4.27 -11.18 9.14
C THR A 125 -2.93 -11.82 8.77
N ASN A 126 -2.96 -12.87 7.94
CA ASN A 126 -1.77 -13.61 7.51
C ASN A 126 -1.75 -13.95 5.99
N GLY A 127 -2.83 -13.65 5.28
CA GLY A 127 -3.01 -13.92 3.86
C GLY A 127 -3.34 -15.36 3.51
N SER A 128 -3.54 -16.25 4.49
CA SER A 128 -3.83 -17.65 4.18
C SER A 128 -5.22 -17.86 3.62
N VAL A 129 -5.37 -18.83 2.72
CA VAL A 129 -6.68 -19.27 2.22
C VAL A 129 -6.99 -20.61 2.83
N ASN A 130 -8.15 -20.70 3.47
CA ASN A 130 -8.63 -21.90 4.14
C ASN A 130 -9.94 -22.38 3.50
N VAL A 131 -10.05 -23.69 3.36
CA VAL A 131 -11.24 -24.38 2.85
C VAL A 131 -11.81 -25.24 3.98
N ALA A 132 -13.10 -25.10 4.29
CA ALA A 132 -13.77 -25.95 5.26
C ALA A 132 -13.99 -27.35 4.66
N PRO A 133 -13.94 -28.42 5.50
CA PRO A 133 -14.33 -29.75 5.08
C PRO A 133 -15.75 -29.76 4.49
N LYS A 134 -15.98 -30.58 3.47
CA LYS A 134 -17.25 -30.74 2.74
C LYS A 134 -17.76 -29.48 2.02
N THR A 135 -16.89 -28.51 1.74
CA THR A 135 -17.20 -27.43 0.79
C THR A 135 -17.54 -28.06 -0.57
N ASN A 136 -18.60 -27.60 -1.24
CA ASN A 136 -19.02 -28.20 -2.51
C ASN A 136 -17.86 -28.28 -3.52
N SER A 137 -17.76 -29.41 -4.22
CA SER A 137 -16.76 -29.55 -5.29
C SER A 137 -17.09 -28.59 -6.44
N GLY A 138 -16.07 -27.97 -7.00
CA GLY A 138 -16.21 -27.01 -8.09
C GLY A 138 -14.98 -26.12 -8.20
N LEU A 139 -15.01 -25.21 -9.17
CA LEU A 139 -14.01 -24.16 -9.34
C LEU A 139 -14.51 -22.89 -8.66
N TYR A 140 -13.65 -22.29 -7.84
CA TYR A 140 -13.92 -21.03 -7.16
C TYR A 140 -12.87 -19.98 -7.54
N SER A 141 -13.32 -18.73 -7.64
CA SER A 141 -12.51 -17.55 -7.87
C SER A 141 -12.65 -16.61 -6.68
N LEU A 142 -11.57 -16.43 -5.92
CA LEU A 142 -11.49 -15.49 -4.81
C LEU A 142 -10.66 -14.29 -5.26
N VAL A 143 -11.27 -13.11 -5.33
CA VAL A 143 -10.55 -11.87 -5.65
C VAL A 143 -10.18 -11.17 -4.35
N TYR A 144 -8.91 -10.89 -4.16
CA TYR A 144 -8.39 -10.12 -3.02
C TYR A 144 -7.77 -8.81 -3.48
N GLN A 145 -7.69 -7.87 -2.55
CA GLN A 145 -7.05 -6.57 -2.74
C GLN A 145 -5.93 -6.42 -1.72
N ILE A 146 -4.79 -5.91 -2.19
CA ILE A 146 -3.71 -5.41 -1.35
C ILE A 146 -3.65 -3.90 -1.49
N CYS A 147 -3.49 -3.19 -0.37
CA CYS A 147 -3.26 -1.74 -0.36
C CYS A 147 -2.04 -1.41 0.48
N GLU A 148 -1.24 -0.46 0.03
CA GLU A 148 -0.11 0.03 0.80
C GLU A 148 -0.60 0.72 2.09
N ILE A 149 -0.04 0.34 3.25
CA ILE A 149 -0.43 0.97 4.54
C ILE A 149 -0.10 2.46 4.57
N ALA A 150 1.03 2.82 3.96
CA ALA A 150 1.51 4.20 3.89
C ALA A 150 0.72 5.07 2.89
N SER A 151 0.05 4.46 1.92
CA SER A 151 -0.83 5.15 0.96
C SER A 151 -2.07 4.29 0.71
N PRO A 152 -3.12 4.40 1.54
CA PRO A 152 -4.27 3.48 1.51
C PRO A 152 -5.08 3.48 0.20
N THR A 153 -4.89 4.47 -0.66
CA THR A 153 -5.48 4.54 -2.00
C THR A 153 -4.66 3.79 -3.06
N ASN A 154 -3.38 3.50 -2.77
CA ASN A 154 -2.48 2.76 -3.65
C ASN A 154 -2.71 1.26 -3.47
N CYS A 155 -3.49 0.66 -4.36
CA CYS A 155 -3.96 -0.72 -4.24
C CYS A 155 -3.85 -1.50 -5.55
N ALA A 156 -3.72 -2.83 -5.43
CA ALA A 156 -3.83 -3.77 -6.54
C ALA A 156 -4.71 -4.96 -6.14
N GLN A 157 -5.29 -5.64 -7.12
CA GLN A 157 -6.10 -6.84 -6.93
C GLN A 157 -5.51 -8.03 -7.67
N ALA A 158 -5.72 -9.22 -7.13
CA ALA A 158 -5.39 -10.48 -7.77
C ALA A 158 -6.44 -11.54 -7.45
N THR A 159 -6.44 -12.59 -8.26
CA THR A 159 -7.37 -13.71 -8.18
C THR A 159 -6.66 -14.96 -7.69
N VAL A 160 -7.25 -15.62 -6.71
CA VAL A 160 -6.96 -17.00 -6.33
C VAL A 160 -7.95 -17.93 -7.03
N THR A 161 -7.44 -18.82 -7.88
CA THR A 161 -8.23 -19.89 -8.50
C THR A 161 -8.15 -21.15 -7.65
N ILE A 162 -9.28 -21.64 -7.14
CA ILE A 162 -9.36 -22.77 -6.22
C ILE A 162 -10.17 -23.89 -6.88
N ASP A 163 -9.51 -24.98 -7.25
CA ASP A 163 -10.14 -26.18 -7.80
C ASP A 163 -10.40 -27.22 -6.69
N LEU A 164 -11.66 -27.42 -6.33
CA LEU A 164 -12.11 -28.43 -5.37
C LEU A 164 -12.60 -29.74 -6.03
N SER A 165 -12.44 -29.90 -7.34
CA SER A 165 -12.84 -31.11 -8.06
C SER A 165 -11.93 -32.32 -7.78
N GLY A 166 -10.76 -32.11 -7.19
CA GLY A 166 -9.69 -33.11 -7.07
C GLY A 166 -9.73 -34.09 -5.90
N GLY A 167 -10.65 -33.95 -4.95
CA GLY A 167 -10.67 -34.73 -3.70
C GLY A 167 -11.25 -36.14 -3.76
N GLY A 168 -11.52 -36.67 -4.96
CA GLY A 168 -12.38 -37.84 -5.17
C GLY A 168 -11.72 -39.04 -5.83
N LYS A 169 -10.58 -39.55 -5.36
CA LYS A 169 -10.19 -40.96 -5.57
C LYS A 169 -9.50 -41.53 -4.33
N GLY A 170 -10.20 -42.46 -3.69
CA GLY A 170 -9.77 -43.25 -2.55
C GLY A 170 -10.94 -44.18 -2.22
N ASN A 171 -11.00 -45.26 -3.00
CA ASN A 171 -11.86 -46.43 -2.78
C ASN A 171 -11.31 -47.22 -1.60
#